data_AF-A0A225UJY3-F1
#
_entry.id   AF-A0A225UJY3-F1
#
_cell.length_a   1.000
_cell.length_b   1.000
_cell.length_c   1.000
_cell.angle_alpha   90.00
_cell.angle_beta   90.00
_cell.angle_gamma   90.00
#
_symmetry.space_group_name_H-M   'P 1'
#
loop_
_entity.id
_entity.type
_entity.pdbx_description
1 polymer ?
#
loop_
_entity_poly.entity_id
_entity_poly.type
_entity_poly.pdbx_seq_one_letter_code
_entity_poly.pdbx_strand_id
1 'polypeptide(L)'
;MSLINCNQPNLQRRLAEYEDLRKNFVTVKLIHAKREFNQAADFLTSKTLVLGESWELNDLDETVHLRLVSRIPENIMNPSEISGTPVTDAAEYTHSGETSQQAVGTQVGSPRDFTC
;
A
#
# COMPACT_ATOMS: atom_id res chain seq x y z
N MET A 1 9.13 18.40 -16.84
CA MET A 1 9.21 17.57 -15.63
C MET A 1 8.72 18.39 -14.45
N SER A 2 7.44 18.31 -14.13
CA SER A 2 6.86 19.09 -13.03
C SER A 2 7.11 18.35 -11.71
N LEU A 3 7.93 18.94 -10.85
CA LEU A 3 8.16 18.48 -9.48
C LEU A 3 6.86 18.73 -8.70
N ILE A 4 6.13 17.67 -8.34
CA ILE A 4 4.94 17.80 -7.49
C ILE A 4 5.42 18.33 -6.14
N ASN A 5 5.17 19.60 -5.89
CA ASN A 5 5.50 20.26 -4.63
C ASN A 5 4.68 19.61 -3.51
N CYS A 6 5.31 18.77 -2.70
CA CYS A 6 4.70 18.11 -1.54
C CYS A 6 4.45 19.07 -0.36
N ASN A 7 4.02 20.30 -0.63
CA ASN A 7 3.60 21.26 0.40
C ASN A 7 2.09 21.19 0.61
N GLN A 8 1.57 20.03 1.04
CA GLN A 8 0.20 19.93 1.54
C GLN A 8 0.23 19.91 3.08
N PRO A 9 -0.08 21.04 3.76
CA PRO A 9 -0.17 21.10 5.21
C PRO A 9 -1.12 20.05 5.80
N ASN A 10 -2.15 19.67 5.05
CA ASN A 10 -3.08 18.62 5.46
C ASN A 10 -2.41 17.25 5.56
N LEU A 11 -1.55 16.91 4.60
CA LEU A 11 -0.82 15.64 4.59
C LEU A 11 0.19 15.60 5.75
N GLN A 12 0.97 16.67 5.92
CA GLN A 12 1.93 16.76 7.03
C GLN A 12 1.24 16.63 8.39
N ARG A 13 0.10 17.32 8.58
CA ARG A 13 -0.69 17.20 9.80
C ARG A 13 -1.16 15.77 10.04
N ARG A 14 -1.70 15.08 9.02
CA ARG A 14 -2.15 13.67 9.14
C ARG A 14 -1.00 12.70 9.44
N LEU A 15 0.19 12.95 8.88
CA LEU A 15 1.37 12.15 9.17
C LEU A 15 1.83 12.34 10.63
N ALA A 16 1.79 13.56 11.15
CA ALA A 16 2.08 13.82 12.56
C ALA A 16 1.07 13.15 13.51
N GLU A 17 -0.22 13.21 13.17
CA GLU A 17 -1.28 12.51 13.91
C GLU A 17 -1.05 10.98 13.92
N TYR A 18 -0.65 10.41 12.78
CA TYR A 18 -0.30 8.99 12.68
C TYR A 18 0.92 8.62 13.56
N GLU A 19 2.00 9.40 13.51
CA GLU A 19 3.21 9.11 14.31
C GLU A 19 2.94 9.21 15.81
N ASP A 20 2.04 10.10 16.24
CA ASP A 20 1.64 10.14 17.65
C ASP A 20 0.81 8.92 18.06
N LEU A 21 -0.17 8.54 17.25
CA LEU A 21 -1.00 7.36 17.48
C LEU A 21 -0.17 6.07 17.49
N ARG A 22 0.80 5.95 16.58
CA ARG A 22 1.67 4.78 16.42
C ARG A 22 2.42 4.42 17.71
N LYS A 23 2.77 5.38 18.56
CA LYS A 23 3.50 5.14 19.82
C LYS A 23 2.74 4.22 20.79
N ASN A 24 1.43 4.11 20.63
CA ASN A 24 0.57 3.25 21.45
C ASN A 24 0.61 1.77 21.01
N PHE A 25 1.28 1.46 19.91
CA PHE A 25 1.38 0.11 19.36
C PHE A 25 2.83 -0.38 19.41
N VAL A 26 3.03 -1.63 19.80
CA VAL A 26 4.37 -2.27 19.82
C VAL A 26 4.94 -2.35 18.41
N THR A 27 4.11 -2.73 17.43
CA THR A 27 4.49 -2.83 16.02
C THR A 27 3.32 -2.40 15.15
N VAL A 28 3.61 -1.57 14.15
CA VAL A 28 2.68 -1.23 13.05
C VAL A 28 3.40 -1.51 11.74
N LYS A 29 2.77 -2.26 10.84
CA LYS A 29 3.26 -2.51 9.49
C LYS A 29 2.23 -2.00 8.48
N LEU A 30 2.69 -1.16 7.55
CA LEU A 30 1.89 -0.75 6.41
C LEU A 30 2.25 -1.67 5.23
N ILE A 31 1.26 -2.40 4.72
CA ILE A 31 1.42 -3.29 3.58
C ILE A 31 0.78 -2.67 2.34
N HIS A 32 1.47 -2.75 1.20
CA HIS A 32 0.85 -2.47 -0.08
C HIS A 32 0.10 -3.72 -0.56
N ALA A 33 -1.20 -3.60 -0.73
CA ALA A 33 -2.06 -4.67 -1.22
C ALA A 33 -2.81 -4.22 -2.48
N LYS A 34 -3.25 -5.17 -3.28
CA LYS A 34 -4.12 -4.88 -4.43
C LYS A 34 -5.44 -4.26 -3.96
N ARG A 35 -6.05 -3.45 -4.83
CA ARG A 35 -7.26 -2.67 -4.52
C ARG A 35 -8.45 -3.54 -4.11
N GLU A 36 -8.57 -4.75 -4.66
CA GLU A 36 -9.64 -5.68 -4.30
C GLU A 36 -9.65 -6.06 -2.81
N PHE A 37 -8.50 -6.03 -2.13
CA PHE A 37 -8.44 -6.34 -0.69
C PHE A 37 -8.98 -5.21 0.20
N ASN A 38 -9.14 -4.00 -0.33
CA ASN A 38 -9.68 -2.86 0.42
C ASN A 38 -11.20 -2.68 0.20
N GLN A 39 -11.85 -3.61 -0.50
CA GLN A 39 -13.26 -3.49 -0.89
C GLN A 39 -14.20 -3.28 0.30
N ALA A 40 -13.94 -3.94 1.45
CA ALA A 40 -14.71 -3.73 2.66
C ALA A 40 -14.66 -2.26 3.13
N ALA A 41 -13.46 -1.69 3.19
CA ALA A 41 -13.25 -0.31 3.62
C ALA A 41 -13.88 0.68 2.62
N ASP A 42 -13.78 0.40 1.31
CA ASP A 42 -14.40 1.21 0.26
C ASP A 42 -15.94 1.20 0.37
N PHE A 43 -16.55 0.03 0.62
CA PHE A 43 -18.00 -0.09 0.85
C PHE A 43 -18.44 0.70 2.08
N LEU A 44 -17.78 0.48 3.22
CA LEU A 44 -18.12 1.16 4.48
C LEU A 44 -17.98 2.68 4.35
N THR A 45 -16.91 3.14 3.71
CA THR A 45 -16.69 4.57 3.46
C THR A 45 -17.77 5.13 2.54
N SER A 46 -18.07 4.45 1.44
CA SER A 46 -19.09 4.90 0.48
C SER A 46 -20.47 4.97 1.12
N LYS A 47 -20.86 3.95 1.88
CA LYS A 47 -22.15 3.92 2.59
C LYS A 47 -22.25 5.01 3.65
N THR A 48 -21.17 5.23 4.40
CA THR A 48 -21.11 6.32 5.40
C THR A 48 -21.22 7.69 4.76
N LEU A 49 -20.56 7.92 3.61
CA LEU A 49 -20.65 9.18 2.87
C LEU A 49 -22.05 9.43 2.29
N VAL A 50 -22.73 8.38 1.82
CA VAL A 50 -24.08 8.48 1.26
C VAL A 50 -25.11 8.78 2.35
N LEU A 51 -25.00 8.14 3.52
CA LEU A 51 -25.94 8.35 4.62
C LEU A 51 -25.65 9.65 5.39
N GLY A 52 -24.38 10.03 5.52
CA GLY A 52 -23.97 11.25 6.23
C GLY A 52 -24.16 11.19 7.75
N GLU A 53 -24.58 10.06 8.29
CA GLU A 53 -24.84 9.82 9.71
C GLU A 53 -24.37 8.43 10.16
N SER A 54 -24.40 8.19 11.47
CA SER A 54 -24.10 6.87 12.03
C SER A 54 -25.18 5.87 11.63
N TRP A 55 -24.77 4.67 11.23
CA TRP A 55 -25.68 3.63 10.75
C TRP A 55 -25.30 2.27 11.31
N GLU A 56 -26.31 1.40 11.43
CA GLU A 56 -26.14 0.01 11.87
C GLU A 56 -26.24 -0.93 10.67
N LEU A 57 -25.37 -1.96 10.65
CA LEU A 57 -25.35 -2.99 9.62
C LEU A 57 -26.35 -4.10 9.96
N ASN A 58 -27.62 -3.91 9.61
CA ASN A 58 -28.71 -4.86 9.92
C ASN A 58 -29.05 -5.83 8.78
N ASP A 59 -28.55 -5.57 7.57
CA ASP A 59 -28.80 -6.44 6.43
C ASP A 59 -27.87 -7.66 6.46
N LEU A 60 -28.46 -8.86 6.35
CA LEU A 60 -27.71 -10.11 6.43
C LEU A 60 -26.80 -10.30 5.22
N ASP A 61 -27.26 -9.92 4.03
CA ASP A 61 -26.50 -10.07 2.80
C ASP A 61 -25.29 -9.13 2.79
N GLU A 62 -25.44 -7.88 3.23
CA GLU A 62 -24.34 -6.94 3.43
C GLU A 62 -23.34 -7.45 4.48
N THR A 63 -23.82 -8.04 5.58
CA THR A 63 -22.95 -8.61 6.62
C THR A 63 -22.14 -9.79 6.10
N VAL A 64 -22.78 -10.70 5.36
CA VAL A 64 -22.12 -11.83 4.72
C VAL A 64 -21.12 -11.36 3.66
N HIS A 65 -21.49 -10.36 2.86
CA HIS A 65 -20.61 -9.76 1.86
C HIS A 65 -19.37 -9.15 2.52
N LEU A 66 -19.54 -8.31 3.53
CA LEU A 66 -18.44 -7.68 4.26
C LEU A 66 -17.50 -8.72 4.86
N ARG A 67 -18.04 -9.80 5.44
CA ARG A 67 -17.21 -10.90 5.96
C ARG A 67 -16.35 -11.53 4.88
N LEU A 68 -16.89 -11.71 3.67
CA LEU A 68 -16.17 -12.28 2.53
C LEU A 68 -15.07 -11.36 2.03
N VAL A 69 -15.37 -10.06 1.85
CA VAL A 69 -14.44 -9.09 1.26
C VAL A 69 -13.45 -8.48 2.25
N SER A 70 -13.65 -8.68 3.56
CA SER A 70 -12.69 -8.26 4.61
C SER A 70 -11.53 -9.23 4.79
N ARG A 71 -11.49 -10.34 4.05
CA ARG A 71 -10.47 -11.38 4.21
C ARG A 71 -9.14 -10.91 3.61
N ILE A 72 -8.25 -10.41 4.45
CA ILE A 72 -6.86 -10.14 4.06
C ILE A 72 -6.10 -11.48 4.09
N PRO A 73 -5.50 -11.94 2.98
CA PRO A 73 -4.70 -13.16 2.98
C PRO A 73 -3.52 -13.03 3.94
N GLU A 74 -3.38 -13.97 4.87
CA GLU A 74 -2.28 -14.01 5.85
C GLU A 74 -0.90 -14.02 5.18
N ASN A 75 -0.80 -14.58 3.98
CA ASN A 75 0.44 -14.62 3.18
C ASN A 75 0.97 -13.22 2.78
N ILE A 76 0.14 -12.18 2.79
CA ILE A 76 0.62 -10.81 2.50
C ILE A 76 1.55 -10.32 3.63
N MET A 77 1.39 -10.84 4.84
CA MET A 77 2.29 -10.55 5.95
C MET A 77 3.35 -11.64 6.03
N ASN A 78 4.54 -11.38 5.48
CA ASN A 78 5.66 -12.31 5.58
C ASN A 78 5.94 -12.64 7.07
N PRO A 79 5.76 -13.90 7.52
CA PRO A 79 5.89 -14.25 8.94
C PRO A 79 7.34 -14.18 9.44
N SER A 80 8.33 -14.18 8.53
CA SER A 80 9.75 -14.19 8.86
C SER A 80 10.30 -12.88 9.45
N GLU A 81 9.54 -11.78 9.41
CA GLU A 81 9.97 -10.49 9.98
C GLU A 81 9.45 -10.25 11.40
N ILE A 82 8.77 -11.22 12.02
CA ILE A 82 8.21 -11.08 13.37
C ILE A 82 9.21 -11.58 14.44
N SER A 83 10.35 -12.17 14.04
CA SER A 83 11.47 -12.43 14.94
C SER A 83 12.32 -11.17 15.09
N GLY A 84 12.00 -10.33 16.07
CA GLY A 84 12.86 -9.22 16.46
C GLY A 84 14.18 -9.74 17.02
N THR A 85 15.23 -9.72 16.22
CA THR A 85 16.59 -9.56 16.74
C THR A 85 16.85 -8.06 16.89
N PRO A 86 17.35 -7.58 18.05
CA PRO A 86 17.76 -6.19 18.18
C PRO A 86 19.00 -6.00 17.30
N VAL A 87 18.85 -5.33 16.16
CA VAL A 87 19.97 -4.95 15.31
C VAL A 87 20.64 -3.72 15.94
N THR A 88 21.77 -3.97 16.60
CA THR A 88 22.76 -2.95 16.93
C THR A 88 23.31 -2.32 15.66
N ASP A 89 23.39 -1.00 15.70
CA ASP A 89 24.00 -0.10 14.72
C ASP A 89 25.46 -0.50 14.41
N ALA A 90 25.76 -0.80 13.14
CA ALA A 90 27.10 -0.77 12.58
C ALA A 90 27.01 -0.72 11.05
N ALA A 91 27.57 0.35 10.49
CA ALA A 91 27.67 0.63 9.06
C ALA A 91 28.45 -0.44 8.29
N GLU A 92 28.02 -0.77 7.08
CA GLU A 92 28.94 -1.07 5.98
C GLU A 92 28.25 -0.93 4.61
N TYR A 93 28.65 0.12 3.90
CA TYR A 93 28.39 0.34 2.48
C TYR A 93 29.32 -0.56 1.68
N THR A 94 28.80 -1.47 0.86
CA THR A 94 29.58 -2.02 -0.27
C THR A 94 28.76 -2.09 -1.54
N HIS A 95 29.43 -1.62 -2.58
CA HIS A 95 29.00 -1.42 -3.95
C HIS A 95 29.52 -2.62 -4.76
N SER A 96 28.66 -3.32 -5.49
CA SER A 96 29.02 -4.19 -6.62
C SER A 96 27.73 -4.44 -7.40
N GLY A 97 27.61 -4.13 -8.68
CA GLY A 97 28.56 -4.19 -9.78
C GLY A 97 27.87 -5.01 -10.85
N GLU A 98 27.28 -4.35 -11.84
CA GLU A 98 26.56 -4.96 -12.96
C GLU A 98 27.45 -5.97 -13.71
N THR A 99 26.90 -7.12 -14.09
CA THR A 99 27.34 -7.85 -15.29
C THR A 99 26.17 -8.70 -15.82
N SER A 100 25.57 -8.26 -16.92
CA SER A 100 24.83 -9.14 -17.83
C SER A 100 25.33 -8.84 -19.24
N GLN A 101 26.12 -9.76 -19.79
CA GLN A 101 26.55 -9.74 -21.19
C GLN A 101 25.56 -10.58 -22.04
N GLN A 102 25.02 -9.89 -23.06
CA GLN A 102 24.53 -10.28 -24.41
C GLN A 102 24.79 -11.72 -24.92
N ALA A 103 24.08 -12.30 -25.89
CA ALA A 103 23.10 -11.88 -26.92
C ALA A 103 22.33 -13.15 -27.39
N VAL A 104 21.22 -13.09 -28.13
CA VAL A 104 21.11 -13.20 -29.62
C VAL A 104 19.61 -13.05 -29.94
N GLY A 105 19.11 -11.98 -30.59
CA GLY A 105 18.97 -11.79 -32.06
C GLY A 105 17.54 -12.18 -32.51
N THR A 106 16.75 -11.51 -33.37
CA THR A 106 16.90 -10.39 -34.31
C THR A 106 15.49 -10.02 -34.88
N GLN A 107 15.10 -8.73 -34.80
CA GLN A 107 14.39 -7.83 -35.77
C GLN A 107 13.08 -8.30 -36.49
N VAL A 108 12.09 -7.49 -36.92
CA VAL A 108 12.00 -6.14 -37.55
C VAL A 108 10.54 -5.65 -37.43
N GLY A 109 10.26 -4.32 -37.34
CA GLY A 109 8.87 -3.84 -37.51
C GLY A 109 8.45 -2.37 -37.38
N SER A 110 9.31 -1.37 -37.67
CA SER A 110 9.02 0.04 -38.10
C SER A 110 8.13 1.04 -37.28
N PRO A 111 8.52 2.34 -37.15
CA PRO A 111 7.82 3.35 -36.34
C PRO A 111 7.02 4.38 -37.16
N ARG A 112 5.81 4.78 -36.71
CA ARG A 112 5.00 5.96 -37.15
C ARG A 112 3.88 6.20 -36.13
N ASP A 113 3.39 7.38 -35.77
CA ASP A 113 3.76 8.80 -35.92
C ASP A 113 2.93 9.54 -34.83
N PHE A 114 3.49 10.63 -34.29
CA PHE A 114 2.81 11.56 -33.38
C PHE A 114 1.68 12.32 -34.09
N THR A 115 0.50 12.54 -33.47
CA THR A 115 -0.17 13.86 -33.47
C THR A 115 -1.29 14.00 -32.41
N CYS A 116 -1.24 15.17 -31.73
CA CYS A 116 -2.19 15.93 -30.88
C CYS A 116 -2.91 15.24 -29.70
#